data_AF-A0A5N6XIP3-F1
#
_entry.id   AF-A0A5N6XIP3-F1
#
_cell.length_a   1.000
_cell.length_b   1.000
_cell.length_c   1.000
_cell.angle_alpha   90.00
_cell.angle_beta   90.00
_cell.angle_gamma   90.00
#
_symmetry.space_group_name_H-M   'P 1'
#
loop_
_entity.id
_entity.type
_entity.pdbx_description
1 polymer ?
#
loop_
_entity_poly.entity_id
_entity_poly.type
_entity_poly.pdbx_seq_one_letter_code
_entity_poly.pdbx_strand_id
1 'polypeptide(L)'
;MLPPVVEDPNRLLRIFYLPREVFDEIVNHLPPDAEACLSLTCKEALRLLGTTSWASFRGRNRRYSLQYGYCGSLVELLQRDIPGSEYCPRCETLHPPLRPPRDHRETKWTKLCMSQLASIDYWPQTPSGGYSLVWEHILDAFKSQPTPLGLSRPIPLFQGDFTFNKDFMSYRLISSAQWVDRNLVLTQEHRLRISNSQARTLQATHITSLPFRVCAHLSTTDISTIQTFRSNKALTKNSLLTFAIAAAFPPHLRKGLPQTDTSLQFEDAETKSNFIWRCKSCATKYRVRYEGRNGGEVVVTAWHCFGKELWKAQQFWTYLVRREGPTLGPSKRNSEYYSVSRSLPDFKIPESM
;
A
#
# COMPACT_ATOMS: atom_id res chain seq x y z
N MET A 1 6.77 21.42 -54.88
CA MET A 1 7.17 22.59 -54.07
C MET A 1 6.56 22.42 -52.69
N LEU A 2 7.40 22.16 -51.69
CA LEU A 2 6.97 22.19 -50.28
C LEU A 2 6.78 23.66 -49.87
N PRO A 3 5.79 23.99 -49.03
CA PRO A 3 5.58 25.36 -48.58
C PRO A 3 6.81 25.85 -47.78
N PRO A 4 7.09 27.16 -47.77
CA PRO A 4 8.20 27.72 -47.02
C PRO A 4 8.02 27.40 -45.53
N VAL A 5 9.11 26.95 -44.91
CA VAL A 5 9.21 26.80 -43.46
C VAL A 5 8.88 28.15 -42.84
N VAL A 6 7.71 28.25 -42.20
CA VAL A 6 7.37 29.42 -41.38
C VAL A 6 8.51 29.59 -40.38
N GLU A 7 9.21 30.72 -40.44
CA GLU A 7 10.35 31.01 -39.56
C GLU A 7 9.90 30.85 -38.11
N ASP A 8 10.67 30.10 -37.32
CA ASP A 8 10.38 29.90 -35.91
C ASP A 8 10.35 31.28 -35.22
N PRO A 9 9.20 31.73 -34.67
CA PRO A 9 9.08 33.07 -34.09
C PRO A 9 10.04 33.26 -32.91
N ASN A 10 10.53 32.17 -32.30
CA ASN A 10 11.53 32.24 -31.24
C ASN A 10 12.85 32.83 -31.73
N ARG A 11 13.19 32.75 -33.01
CA ARG A 11 14.39 33.40 -33.58
C ARG A 11 14.41 34.90 -33.36
N LEU A 12 13.23 35.51 -33.19
CA LEU A 12 13.10 36.95 -33.00
C LEU A 12 13.35 37.41 -31.55
N LEU A 13 13.55 36.48 -30.61
CA LEU A 13 13.79 36.81 -29.21
C LEU A 13 15.22 37.32 -29.01
N ARG A 14 15.37 38.39 -28.21
CA ARG A 14 16.65 39.07 -27.97
C ARG A 14 17.78 38.13 -27.56
N ILE A 15 17.47 37.10 -26.77
CA ILE A 15 18.46 36.14 -26.28
C ILE A 15 19.08 35.30 -27.40
N PHE A 16 18.35 35.04 -28.49
CA PHE A 16 18.84 34.25 -29.64
C PHE A 16 19.43 35.12 -30.76
N TYR A 17 19.33 36.45 -30.64
CA TYR A 17 20.03 37.43 -31.50
C TYR A 17 21.43 37.80 -31.02
N LEU A 18 21.82 37.36 -29.82
CA LEU A 18 23.15 37.63 -29.29
C LEU A 18 24.21 36.94 -30.16
N PRO A 19 25.43 37.53 -30.28
CA PRO A 19 26.57 36.83 -30.82
C PRO A 19 26.76 35.48 -30.12
N ARG A 20 27.22 34.48 -30.87
CA ARG A 20 27.29 33.10 -30.38
C ARG A 20 28.11 33.00 -29.10
N GLU A 21 29.18 33.77 -29.02
CA GLU A 21 30.12 33.83 -27.90
C GLU A 21 29.46 34.37 -26.64
N VAL A 22 28.62 35.40 -26.77
CA VAL A 22 27.89 36.00 -25.65
C VAL A 22 26.79 35.05 -25.16
N PHE A 23 26.11 34.38 -26.08
CA PHE A 23 25.12 33.35 -25.74
C PHE A 23 25.78 32.19 -24.99
N ASP A 24 26.90 31.66 -25.50
CA ASP A 24 27.62 30.55 -24.87
C ASP A 24 28.16 30.96 -23.48
N GLU A 25 28.63 32.20 -23.30
CA GLU A 25 29.06 32.69 -21.98
C GLU A 25 27.90 32.74 -20.97
N ILE A 26 26.72 33.21 -21.38
CA ILE A 26 25.52 33.19 -20.52
C ILE A 26 25.17 31.75 -20.14
N VAL A 27 25.23 30.82 -21.09
CA VAL A 27 24.91 29.40 -20.89
C VAL A 27 25.91 28.73 -19.96
N ASN A 28 27.21 29.07 -20.06
CA ASN A 28 28.26 28.53 -19.18
C ASN A 28 28.04 28.86 -17.69
N HIS A 29 27.22 29.87 -17.39
CA HIS A 29 26.81 30.20 -16.02
C HIS A 29 25.56 29.47 -15.55
N LEU A 30 24.85 28.76 -16.44
CA LEU A 30 23.69 27.97 -16.06
C LEU A 30 24.13 26.65 -15.41
N PRO A 31 23.49 26.22 -14.32
CA PRO A 31 23.65 24.85 -13.85
C PRO A 31 23.11 23.88 -14.93
N PRO A 32 23.59 22.62 -14.97
CA PRO A 32 23.25 21.68 -16.04
C PRO A 32 21.74 21.46 -16.24
N ASP A 33 20.94 21.58 -15.18
CA ASP A 33 19.49 21.38 -15.20
C ASP A 33 18.76 22.57 -15.82
N ALA A 34 19.23 23.78 -15.56
CA ALA A 34 18.76 25.00 -16.21
C ALA A 34 19.15 25.04 -17.69
N GLU A 35 20.36 24.60 -18.05
CA GLU A 35 20.80 24.45 -19.45
C GLU A 35 19.94 23.43 -20.20
N ALA A 36 19.71 22.26 -19.60
CA ALA A 36 18.82 21.24 -20.17
C ALA A 36 17.39 21.79 -20.31
N CYS A 37 16.86 22.46 -19.28
CA CYS A 37 15.56 23.12 -19.36
C CYS A 37 15.48 24.15 -20.49
N LEU A 38 16.51 24.99 -20.67
CA LEU A 38 16.58 25.99 -21.74
C LEU A 38 16.57 25.32 -23.11
N SER A 39 17.32 24.23 -23.30
CA SER A 39 17.29 23.48 -24.56
C SER A 39 15.92 22.87 -24.88
N LEU A 40 15.05 22.69 -23.88
CA LEU A 40 13.69 22.16 -24.04
C LEU A 40 12.63 23.24 -24.27
N THR A 41 12.94 24.54 -24.10
CA THR A 41 11.91 25.59 -24.19
C THR A 41 11.42 25.85 -25.62
N CYS A 42 12.33 25.81 -26.60
CA CYS A 42 11.98 26.04 -28.01
C CYS A 42 12.99 25.41 -28.97
N LYS A 43 12.62 25.30 -30.24
CA LYS A 43 13.49 24.67 -31.26
C LYS A 43 14.75 25.48 -31.50
N GLU A 44 14.70 26.81 -31.41
CA GLU A 44 15.87 27.66 -31.57
C GLU A 44 16.88 27.49 -30.42
N ALA A 45 16.40 27.40 -29.17
CA ALA A 45 17.25 27.07 -28.03
C ALA A 45 17.89 25.68 -28.18
N LEU A 46 17.10 24.67 -28.57
CA LEU A 46 17.60 23.33 -28.85
C LEU A 46 18.64 23.32 -29.97
N ARG A 47 18.43 24.11 -31.03
CA ARG A 47 19.37 24.23 -32.15
C ARG A 47 20.70 24.83 -31.71
N LEU A 48 20.68 25.82 -30.83
CA LEU A 48 21.88 26.51 -30.35
C LEU A 48 22.64 25.69 -29.31
N LEU A 49 21.94 25.09 -28.34
CA LEU A 49 22.53 24.33 -27.23
C LEU A 49 22.85 22.87 -27.59
N GLY A 50 22.07 22.29 -28.51
CA GLY A 50 22.12 20.86 -28.81
C GLY A 50 21.56 20.00 -27.66
N THR A 51 21.85 18.70 -27.73
CA THR A 51 21.39 17.69 -26.74
C THR A 51 22.49 17.25 -25.79
N THR A 52 23.65 17.91 -25.82
CA THR A 52 24.84 17.53 -25.05
C THR A 52 24.59 17.65 -23.55
N SER A 53 23.90 18.72 -23.11
CA SER A 53 23.50 18.93 -21.71
C SER A 53 22.60 17.80 -21.17
N TRP A 54 21.84 17.13 -22.03
CA TRP A 54 20.99 15.99 -21.63
C TRP A 54 21.82 14.77 -21.20
N ALA A 55 23.07 14.67 -21.63
CA ALA A 55 23.96 13.57 -21.25
C ALA A 55 24.21 13.54 -19.74
N SER A 56 24.23 14.71 -19.09
CA SER A 56 24.36 14.86 -17.63
C SER A 56 23.19 14.25 -16.85
N PHE A 57 22.04 14.04 -17.51
CA PHE A 57 20.79 13.55 -16.92
C PHE A 57 20.42 12.12 -17.34
N ARG A 58 21.34 11.37 -17.98
CA ARG A 58 21.11 9.95 -18.30
C ARG A 58 21.23 9.11 -17.03
N GLY A 59 20.09 8.57 -16.59
CA GLY A 59 19.81 7.89 -15.32
C GLY A 59 20.59 6.61 -14.93
N ARG A 60 21.81 6.42 -15.45
CA ARG A 60 22.73 5.37 -14.96
C ARG A 60 23.98 5.93 -14.29
N ASN A 61 24.11 7.25 -14.15
CA ASN A 61 25.31 7.86 -13.59
C ASN A 61 25.27 7.90 -12.04
N ARG A 62 25.19 6.72 -11.41
CA ARG A 62 25.27 6.56 -9.93
C ARG A 62 26.55 7.12 -9.29
N ARG A 63 27.56 7.43 -10.09
CA ARG A 63 28.87 7.87 -9.58
C ARG A 63 28.90 9.36 -9.20
N TYR A 64 28.09 10.21 -9.84
CA TYR A 64 28.06 11.65 -9.53
C TYR A 64 27.16 12.03 -8.35
N SER A 65 26.12 11.23 -8.07
CA SER A 65 25.15 11.52 -6.99
C SER A 65 25.74 11.41 -5.57
N LEU A 66 26.85 10.70 -5.38
CA LEU A 66 27.51 10.55 -4.09
C LEU A 66 28.41 11.75 -3.72
N GLN A 67 28.83 12.56 -4.71
CA GLN A 67 29.88 13.56 -4.52
C GLN A 67 29.37 15.01 -4.57
N TYR A 68 28.22 15.26 -5.23
CA TYR A 68 27.68 16.62 -5.41
C TYR A 68 26.19 16.78 -5.08
N GLY A 69 25.53 15.73 -4.60
CA GLY A 69 24.07 15.74 -4.42
C GLY A 69 23.35 15.52 -5.75
N TYR A 70 22.29 14.71 -5.69
CA TYR A 70 21.27 14.44 -6.69
C TYR A 70 21.50 14.99 -8.12
N CYS A 71 21.98 14.15 -9.04
CA CYS A 71 21.88 14.44 -10.47
C CYS A 71 20.46 14.07 -10.90
N GLY A 72 19.64 15.07 -11.25
CA GLY A 72 18.25 14.87 -11.68
C GLY A 72 18.15 13.98 -12.93
N SER A 73 16.93 13.59 -13.29
CA SER A 73 16.65 12.87 -14.54
C SER A 73 16.06 13.81 -15.59
N LEU A 74 16.36 13.59 -16.88
CA LEU A 74 15.71 14.36 -17.95
C LEU A 74 14.18 14.19 -17.87
N VAL A 75 13.74 13.00 -17.47
CA VAL A 75 12.32 12.67 -17.26
C VAL A 75 11.71 13.49 -16.12
N GLU A 76 12.48 13.78 -15.08
CA GLU A 76 12.07 14.65 -13.97
C GLU A 76 11.89 16.10 -14.44
N LEU A 77 12.81 16.60 -15.26
CA LEU A 77 12.69 17.94 -15.86
C LEU A 77 11.46 18.06 -16.77
N LEU A 78 11.18 17.01 -17.55
CA LEU A 78 10.01 16.93 -18.43
C LEU A 78 8.68 16.85 -17.68
N GLN A 79 8.67 16.53 -16.37
CA GLN A 79 7.46 16.52 -15.56
C GLN A 79 6.74 17.88 -15.58
N ARG A 80 7.50 18.99 -15.63
CA ARG A 80 6.97 20.36 -15.70
C ARG A 80 5.96 20.52 -16.84
N ASP A 81 6.20 19.86 -17.96
CA ASP A 81 5.44 20.03 -19.20
C ASP A 81 4.27 19.01 -19.31
N ILE A 82 4.13 18.10 -18.33
CA ILE A 82 3.08 17.07 -18.28
C ILE A 82 2.33 17.19 -16.94
N PRO A 83 1.38 18.13 -16.80
CA PRO A 83 0.65 18.34 -15.57
C PRO A 83 -0.13 17.09 -15.16
N GLY A 84 -0.14 16.80 -13.86
CA GLY A 84 -0.79 15.61 -13.32
C GLY A 84 0.03 14.32 -13.48
N SER A 85 1.31 14.42 -13.87
CA SER A 85 2.25 13.30 -13.76
C SER A 85 3.29 13.54 -12.67
N GLU A 86 3.76 12.47 -12.06
CA GLU A 86 4.79 12.45 -11.02
C GLU A 86 5.99 11.64 -11.46
N TYR A 87 7.20 12.19 -11.31
CA TYR A 87 8.44 11.48 -11.59
C TYR A 87 8.71 10.39 -10.56
N CYS A 88 9.01 9.19 -11.04
CA CYS A 88 9.43 8.07 -10.20
C CYS A 88 10.94 7.86 -10.30
N PRO A 89 11.72 8.11 -9.22
CA PRO A 89 13.18 7.91 -9.23
C PRO A 89 13.60 6.44 -9.27
N ARG A 90 12.67 5.49 -9.05
CA ARG A 90 13.01 4.06 -9.05
C ARG A 90 13.03 3.43 -10.43
N CYS A 91 12.10 3.83 -11.29
CA CYS A 91 11.97 3.32 -12.65
C CYS A 91 12.20 4.39 -13.72
N GLU A 92 12.59 5.60 -13.29
CA GLU A 92 12.96 6.74 -14.13
C GLU A 92 11.92 7.07 -15.19
N THR A 93 10.66 7.12 -14.77
CA THR A 93 9.51 7.34 -15.66
C THR A 93 8.48 8.24 -14.98
N LEU A 94 7.58 8.82 -15.76
CA LEU A 94 6.45 9.60 -15.26
C LEU A 94 5.25 8.68 -15.04
N HIS A 95 4.64 8.76 -13.87
CA HIS A 95 3.41 8.06 -13.54
C HIS A 95 2.26 9.04 -13.34
N PRO A 96 1.00 8.59 -13.52
CA PRO A 96 -0.12 9.29 -12.92
C PRO A 96 0.11 9.49 -11.42
N PRO A 97 -0.51 10.50 -10.80
CA PRO A 97 -0.27 10.81 -9.41
C PRO A 97 -0.75 9.66 -8.54
N LEU A 98 -0.11 9.47 -7.38
CA LEU A 98 -0.47 8.40 -6.48
C LEU A 98 -1.95 8.55 -6.05
N ARG A 99 -2.75 7.57 -6.43
CA ARG A 99 -4.17 7.51 -6.07
C ARG A 99 -4.33 7.19 -4.58
N PRO A 100 -5.43 7.63 -3.92
CA PRO A 100 -5.72 7.22 -2.56
C PRO A 100 -5.89 5.70 -2.49
N PRO A 101 -5.74 5.07 -1.30
CA PRO A 101 -5.70 3.61 -1.16
C PRO A 101 -6.93 2.88 -1.72
N ARG A 102 -8.12 3.51 -1.68
CA ARG A 102 -9.38 2.97 -2.26
C ARG A 102 -9.36 2.87 -3.80
N ASP A 103 -8.60 3.75 -4.45
CA ASP A 103 -8.52 3.87 -5.91
C ASP A 103 -7.17 3.37 -6.45
N HIS A 104 -6.24 3.03 -5.56
CA HIS A 104 -4.92 2.52 -5.89
C HIS A 104 -4.98 1.07 -6.38
N ARG A 105 -4.28 0.79 -7.47
CA ARG A 105 -4.10 -0.56 -8.02
C ARG A 105 -2.66 -0.76 -8.43
N GLU A 106 -2.07 -1.87 -7.97
CA GLU A 106 -0.78 -2.32 -8.51
C GLU A 106 -0.99 -2.74 -9.97
N THR A 107 -0.21 -2.17 -10.88
CA THR A 107 -0.19 -2.56 -12.30
C THR A 107 1.10 -3.29 -12.60
N LYS A 108 1.16 -4.00 -13.73
CA LYS A 108 2.41 -4.63 -14.20
C LYS A 108 3.58 -3.64 -14.28
N TRP A 109 3.29 -2.38 -14.61
CA TRP A 109 4.26 -1.31 -14.77
C TRP A 109 4.69 -0.69 -13.45
N THR A 110 3.76 -0.50 -12.50
CA THR A 110 4.05 0.11 -11.19
C THR A 110 4.65 -0.87 -10.20
N LYS A 111 4.48 -2.18 -10.41
CA LYS A 111 5.05 -3.26 -9.57
C LYS A 111 6.56 -3.14 -9.35
N LEU A 112 7.31 -2.83 -10.42
CA LEU A 112 8.76 -2.66 -10.32
C LEU A 112 9.13 -1.40 -9.53
N CYS A 113 8.35 -0.33 -9.67
CA CYS A 113 8.54 0.92 -8.96
C CYS A 113 8.21 0.77 -7.47
N MET A 114 7.28 -0.11 -7.09
CA MET A 114 6.88 -0.30 -5.68
C MET A 114 7.77 -1.32 -4.92
N SER A 115 8.59 -2.14 -5.61
CA SER A 115 9.54 -3.11 -5.03
C SER A 115 8.89 -4.26 -4.24
N GLN A 116 9.68 -5.14 -3.61
CA GLN A 116 9.19 -6.28 -2.79
C GLN A 116 8.51 -5.84 -1.47
N LEU A 117 8.39 -4.53 -1.23
CA LEU A 117 7.70 -3.91 -0.10
C LEU A 117 6.42 -3.19 -0.56
N ALA A 118 5.95 -3.49 -1.77
CA ALA A 118 5.10 -2.62 -2.59
C ALA A 118 3.82 -2.15 -1.92
N SER A 119 3.01 -3.10 -1.44
CA SER A 119 1.66 -2.77 -1.00
C SER A 119 1.16 -3.72 0.07
N ILE A 120 0.20 -3.23 0.85
CA ILE A 120 -0.70 -4.06 1.63
C ILE A 120 -2.03 -4.10 0.89
N ASP A 121 -2.31 -5.25 0.27
CA ASP A 121 -3.58 -5.49 -0.40
C ASP A 121 -4.55 -6.14 0.57
N TYR A 122 -5.59 -5.39 0.92
CA TYR A 122 -6.58 -5.81 1.90
C TYR A 122 -7.75 -6.49 1.21
N TRP A 123 -8.18 -7.62 1.75
CA TRP A 123 -9.31 -8.35 1.19
C TRP A 123 -10.64 -7.62 1.51
N PRO A 124 -11.62 -7.57 0.59
CA PRO A 124 -11.63 -8.14 -0.76
C PRO A 124 -10.92 -7.27 -1.82
N GLN A 125 -10.34 -7.92 -2.83
CA GLN A 125 -9.75 -7.29 -4.01
C GLN A 125 -10.43 -7.84 -5.28
N THR A 126 -10.81 -6.95 -6.19
CA THR A 126 -11.44 -7.30 -7.47
C THR A 126 -10.84 -6.47 -8.61
N PRO A 127 -11.01 -6.86 -9.88
CA PRO A 127 -10.64 -6.02 -11.00
C PRO A 127 -11.33 -4.64 -10.97
N SER A 128 -12.53 -4.58 -10.40
CA SER A 128 -13.34 -3.37 -10.28
C SER A 128 -13.04 -2.52 -9.03
N GLY A 129 -12.25 -2.99 -8.07
CA GLY A 129 -12.42 -2.52 -6.70
C GLY A 129 -11.46 -3.11 -5.66
N GLY A 130 -11.35 -2.47 -4.50
CA GLY A 130 -10.47 -2.92 -3.42
C GLY A 130 -9.75 -1.79 -2.69
N TYR A 131 -9.02 -2.13 -1.65
CA TYR A 131 -8.24 -1.19 -0.84
C TYR A 131 -6.77 -1.63 -0.78
N SER A 132 -5.88 -0.84 -1.38
CA SER A 132 -4.45 -1.16 -1.49
C SER A 132 -3.62 0.00 -0.96
N LEU A 133 -2.82 -0.27 0.06
CA LEU A 133 -2.00 0.73 0.71
C LEU A 133 -0.54 0.60 0.28
N VAL A 134 0.14 1.69 -0.05
CA VAL A 134 1.59 1.72 -0.35
C VAL A 134 2.35 2.56 0.67
N TRP A 135 3.67 2.43 0.69
CA TRP A 135 4.52 3.14 1.66
C TRP A 135 4.41 4.66 1.55
N GLU A 136 4.25 5.17 0.33
CA GLU A 136 4.11 6.59 0.05
C GLU A 136 2.88 7.21 0.73
N HIS A 137 1.78 6.45 0.87
CA HIS A 137 0.61 6.89 1.65
C HIS A 137 0.94 7.10 3.13
N ILE A 138 1.83 6.27 3.68
CA ILE A 138 2.31 6.42 5.06
C ILE A 138 3.19 7.67 5.16
N LEU A 139 4.12 7.87 4.21
CA LEU A 139 4.97 9.07 4.18
C LEU A 139 4.13 10.36 4.18
N ASP A 140 3.09 10.40 3.35
CA ASP A 140 2.18 11.55 3.29
C ASP A 140 1.43 11.79 4.60
N ALA A 141 1.01 10.73 5.28
CA ALA A 141 0.41 10.85 6.61
C ALA A 141 1.39 11.49 7.61
N PHE A 142 2.65 11.06 7.61
CA PHE A 142 3.69 11.56 8.53
C PHE A 142 4.04 13.03 8.28
N LYS A 143 3.88 13.57 7.05
CA LYS A 143 4.03 15.01 6.76
C LYS A 143 3.02 15.87 7.54
N SER A 144 1.87 15.31 7.90
CA SER A 144 0.77 15.99 8.60
C SER A 144 0.59 15.48 10.05
N GLN A 145 1.65 14.93 10.65
CA GLN A 145 1.59 14.38 12.00
C GLN A 145 1.23 15.47 13.04
N PRO A 146 0.19 15.26 13.85
CA PRO A 146 -0.21 16.23 14.87
C PRO A 146 0.80 16.26 16.03
N THR A 147 1.09 17.47 16.53
CA THR A 147 1.95 17.70 17.70
C THR A 147 1.33 17.26 19.04
N PRO A 148 0.02 17.46 19.30
CA PRO A 148 -0.61 17.06 20.56
C PRO A 148 -0.66 15.54 20.76
N LEU A 149 -0.62 15.11 22.02
CA LEU A 149 -0.99 13.75 22.42
C LEU A 149 -2.52 13.64 22.46
N GLY A 150 -3.06 12.52 21.98
CA GLY A 150 -4.50 12.25 22.01
C GLY A 150 -4.99 11.57 20.73
N LEU A 151 -6.32 11.64 20.54
CA LEU A 151 -7.04 11.14 19.38
C LEU A 151 -7.13 12.25 18.33
N SER A 152 -6.60 12.04 17.12
CA SER A 152 -6.81 12.97 16.01
C SER A 152 -8.12 12.67 15.29
N ARG A 153 -8.57 13.63 14.46
CA ARG A 153 -9.60 13.38 13.46
C ARG A 153 -9.12 12.31 12.45
N PRO A 154 -10.05 11.57 11.81
CA PRO A 154 -9.72 10.67 10.71
C PRO A 154 -9.01 11.40 9.56
N ILE A 155 -7.97 10.78 9.03
CA ILE A 155 -7.18 11.29 7.91
C ILE A 155 -7.92 10.97 6.60
N PRO A 156 -8.35 11.98 5.82
CA PRO A 156 -9.16 11.76 4.60
C PRO A 156 -8.51 10.84 3.58
N LEU A 157 -7.18 10.86 3.47
CA LEU A 157 -6.41 10.01 2.56
C LEU A 157 -6.76 8.51 2.73
N PHE A 158 -6.98 8.05 3.96
CA PHE A 158 -7.19 6.63 4.24
C PHE A 158 -8.66 6.21 4.25
N GLN A 159 -9.58 7.15 4.06
CA GLN A 159 -11.01 6.84 4.03
C GLN A 159 -11.36 6.01 2.79
N GLY A 160 -12.00 4.87 3.02
CA GLY A 160 -12.50 4.01 1.96
C GLY A 160 -13.72 3.23 2.42
N ASP A 161 -14.65 3.02 1.50
CA ASP A 161 -15.80 2.15 1.69
C ASP A 161 -15.99 1.38 0.39
N PHE A 162 -15.74 0.09 0.46
CA PHE A 162 -15.77 -0.79 -0.70
C PHE A 162 -16.72 -1.95 -0.44
N THR A 163 -17.74 -2.09 -1.27
CA THR A 163 -18.65 -3.23 -1.23
C THR A 163 -18.47 -4.10 -2.46
N PHE A 164 -18.35 -5.41 -2.24
CA PHE A 164 -18.26 -6.42 -3.27
C PHE A 164 -19.25 -7.54 -2.97
N ASN A 165 -20.02 -7.94 -3.97
CA ASN A 165 -20.93 -9.07 -3.87
C ASN A 165 -20.37 -10.24 -4.70
N LYS A 166 -20.26 -11.42 -4.10
CA LYS A 166 -19.87 -12.65 -4.79
C LYS A 166 -20.75 -13.78 -4.33
N ASP A 167 -21.29 -14.54 -5.28
CA ASP A 167 -22.17 -15.67 -5.00
C ASP A 167 -23.35 -15.19 -4.11
N PHE A 168 -23.53 -15.80 -2.94
CA PHE A 168 -24.57 -15.45 -1.98
C PHE A 168 -24.10 -14.49 -0.87
N MET A 169 -22.87 -13.97 -0.94
CA MET A 169 -22.24 -13.17 0.11
C MET A 169 -22.00 -11.72 -0.34
N SER A 170 -22.21 -10.80 0.59
CA SER A 170 -21.89 -9.38 0.48
C SER A 170 -20.76 -9.07 1.44
N TYR A 171 -19.70 -8.47 0.89
CA TYR A 171 -18.49 -8.11 1.61
C TYR A 171 -18.33 -6.60 1.56
N ARG A 172 -18.23 -5.96 2.71
CA ARG A 172 -17.95 -4.52 2.79
C ARG A 172 -16.69 -4.29 3.61
N LEU A 173 -15.76 -3.51 3.08
CA LEU A 173 -14.56 -3.06 3.75
C LEU A 173 -14.67 -1.55 3.96
N ILE A 174 -14.74 -1.14 5.22
CA ILE A 174 -14.66 0.27 5.61
C ILE A 174 -13.27 0.50 6.21
N SER A 175 -12.57 1.51 5.73
CA SER A 175 -11.21 1.84 6.16
C SER A 175 -11.13 3.29 6.59
N SER A 176 -10.37 3.54 7.65
CA SER A 176 -10.03 4.88 8.14
C SER A 176 -8.70 4.83 8.88
N ALA A 177 -7.94 5.92 8.87
CA ALA A 177 -6.74 6.03 9.69
C ALA A 177 -6.77 7.31 10.53
N GLN A 178 -6.15 7.27 11.69
CA GLN A 178 -6.00 8.41 12.56
C GLN A 178 -4.77 8.24 13.47
N TRP A 179 -4.37 9.33 14.10
CA TRP A 179 -3.34 9.32 15.12
C TRP A 179 -3.96 9.01 16.49
N VAL A 180 -3.38 8.04 17.19
CA VAL A 180 -3.76 7.63 18.55
C VAL A 180 -2.52 7.60 19.41
N ASP A 181 -2.40 8.53 20.36
CA ASP A 181 -1.20 8.68 21.20
C ASP A 181 0.09 8.73 20.37
N ARG A 182 0.05 9.53 19.30
CA ARG A 182 1.09 9.69 18.26
C ARG A 182 1.33 8.47 17.37
N ASN A 183 0.68 7.33 17.58
CA ASN A 183 0.76 6.22 16.64
C ASN A 183 -0.17 6.45 15.46
N LEU A 184 0.30 6.26 14.23
CA LEU A 184 -0.60 6.15 13.09
C LEU A 184 -1.27 4.78 13.13
N VAL A 185 -2.60 4.77 13.30
CA VAL A 185 -3.41 3.55 13.38
C VAL A 185 -4.41 3.54 12.23
N LEU A 186 -4.29 2.54 11.36
CA LEU A 186 -5.29 2.22 10.34
C LEU A 186 -6.30 1.24 10.92
N THR A 187 -7.57 1.60 10.86
CA THR A 187 -8.71 0.76 11.25
C THR A 187 -9.41 0.27 10.00
N GLN A 188 -9.63 -1.04 9.94
CA GLN A 188 -10.38 -1.70 8.89
C GLN A 188 -11.51 -2.52 9.48
N GLU A 189 -12.70 -2.31 8.95
CA GLU A 189 -13.88 -3.05 9.34
C GLU A 189 -14.37 -3.86 8.15
N HIS A 190 -14.18 -5.18 8.24
CA HIS A 190 -14.70 -6.13 7.27
C HIS A 190 -16.06 -6.62 7.76
N ARG A 191 -17.11 -6.30 7.00
CA ARG A 191 -18.47 -6.77 7.23
C ARG A 191 -18.82 -7.83 6.20
N LEU A 192 -19.19 -9.00 6.67
CA LEU A 192 -19.56 -10.14 5.82
C LEU A 192 -20.97 -10.58 6.17
N ARG A 193 -21.87 -10.56 5.20
CA ARG A 193 -23.28 -10.97 5.36
C ARG A 193 -23.78 -11.74 4.15
N ILE A 194 -24.88 -12.47 4.30
CA ILE A 194 -25.55 -13.10 3.17
C ILE A 194 -26.36 -12.03 2.41
N SER A 195 -26.17 -11.96 1.09
CA SER A 195 -26.81 -10.96 0.21
C SER A 195 -28.33 -11.13 0.14
N ASN A 196 -28.83 -12.37 0.27
CA ASN A 196 -30.25 -12.70 0.30
C ASN A 196 -30.62 -13.35 1.65
N SER A 197 -30.89 -12.50 2.64
CA SER A 197 -31.16 -12.89 4.02
C SER A 197 -32.46 -13.67 4.23
N GLN A 198 -33.34 -13.73 3.22
CA GLN A 198 -34.64 -14.41 3.34
C GLN A 198 -34.54 -15.94 3.28
N ALA A 199 -33.42 -16.49 2.77
CA ALA A 199 -33.30 -17.93 2.54
C ALA A 199 -32.32 -18.66 3.48
N ARG A 200 -31.32 -17.97 4.05
CA ARG A 200 -30.22 -18.62 4.80
C ARG A 200 -29.63 -17.72 5.88
N THR A 201 -29.33 -18.32 7.04
CA THR A 201 -28.54 -17.71 8.11
C THR A 201 -27.05 -17.88 7.84
N LEU A 202 -26.25 -16.86 8.17
CA LEU A 202 -24.79 -16.91 8.06
C LEU A 202 -24.21 -17.94 9.03
N GLN A 203 -23.44 -18.89 8.50
CA GLN A 203 -22.72 -19.91 9.26
C GLN A 203 -21.23 -19.61 9.27
N ALA A 204 -20.51 -20.09 10.30
CA ALA A 204 -19.08 -19.86 10.43
C ALA A 204 -18.27 -20.44 9.26
N THR A 205 -18.69 -21.60 8.74
CA THR A 205 -18.09 -22.27 7.58
C THR A 205 -18.13 -21.43 6.30
N HIS A 206 -19.13 -20.56 6.14
CA HIS A 206 -19.22 -19.64 4.99
C HIS A 206 -18.08 -18.60 5.01
N ILE A 207 -17.53 -18.28 6.18
CA ILE A 207 -16.42 -17.32 6.32
C ILE A 207 -15.08 -18.03 6.29
N THR A 208 -14.95 -19.14 7.03
CA THR A 208 -13.67 -19.86 7.15
C THR A 208 -13.24 -20.54 5.86
N SER A 209 -14.16 -20.77 4.91
CA SER A 209 -13.86 -21.29 3.57
C SER A 209 -13.37 -20.23 2.59
N LEU A 210 -13.50 -18.94 2.91
CA LEU A 210 -13.03 -17.85 2.06
C LEU A 210 -11.50 -17.68 2.23
N PRO A 211 -10.80 -17.04 1.27
CA PRO A 211 -9.42 -16.59 1.46
C PRO A 211 -9.38 -15.27 2.23
N PHE A 212 -10.13 -15.16 3.33
CA PHE A 212 -10.22 -13.97 4.16
C PHE A 212 -8.90 -13.73 4.88
N ARG A 213 -8.46 -12.46 4.92
CA ARG A 213 -7.16 -12.09 5.47
C ARG A 213 -7.25 -10.74 6.19
N VAL A 214 -6.71 -10.69 7.40
CA VAL A 214 -6.61 -9.46 8.22
C VAL A 214 -5.23 -8.82 8.09
N CYS A 215 -4.16 -9.62 8.08
CA CYS A 215 -2.80 -9.15 7.81
C CYS A 215 -2.02 -10.23 7.07
N ALA A 216 -0.76 -9.96 6.70
CA ALA A 216 0.08 -10.95 6.03
C ALA A 216 0.14 -12.33 6.73
N HIS A 217 -0.05 -12.36 8.05
CA HIS A 217 0.12 -13.56 8.90
C HIS A 217 -1.18 -14.25 9.33
N LEU A 218 -2.32 -13.58 9.18
CA LEU A 218 -3.61 -14.03 9.69
C LEU A 218 -4.58 -14.18 8.50
N SER A 219 -4.82 -15.43 8.10
CA SER A 219 -5.71 -15.78 7.00
C SER A 219 -6.55 -17.03 7.29
N THR A 220 -7.67 -17.16 6.58
CA THR A 220 -8.52 -18.36 6.61
C THR A 220 -8.17 -19.37 5.50
N THR A 221 -7.34 -19.02 4.53
CA THR A 221 -6.91 -19.89 3.39
C THR A 221 -6.30 -21.22 3.84
N ASP A 222 -6.76 -22.35 3.29
CA ASP A 222 -6.26 -23.68 3.63
C ASP A 222 -5.01 -24.13 2.82
N ILE A 223 -4.25 -25.06 3.37
CA ILE A 223 -2.87 -25.46 2.98
C ILE A 223 -2.81 -26.24 1.65
N SER A 224 -3.93 -26.77 1.15
CA SER A 224 -3.95 -27.70 0.00
C SER A 224 -3.40 -27.14 -1.32
N THR A 225 -3.08 -25.84 -1.40
CA THR A 225 -2.63 -25.17 -2.63
C THR A 225 -1.15 -24.83 -2.71
N ILE A 226 -0.32 -25.11 -1.68
CA ILE A 226 1.12 -24.78 -1.72
C ILE A 226 1.98 -26.02 -1.89
N GLN A 227 2.14 -26.47 -3.14
CA GLN A 227 3.22 -27.39 -3.52
C GLN A 227 4.53 -26.60 -3.65
N THR A 228 5.33 -26.55 -2.58
CA THR A 228 6.74 -26.20 -2.73
C THR A 228 7.53 -27.46 -3.06
N PHE A 229 7.96 -27.59 -4.31
CA PHE A 229 8.72 -28.73 -4.89
C PHE A 229 10.01 -29.16 -4.13
N ARG A 230 10.40 -28.50 -3.03
CA ARG A 230 11.70 -28.72 -2.36
C ARG A 230 11.70 -28.61 -0.83
N SER A 231 10.55 -28.61 -0.15
CA SER A 231 10.49 -28.53 1.32
C SER A 231 9.80 -29.75 1.91
N ASN A 232 10.56 -30.61 2.60
CA ASN A 232 10.05 -31.74 3.37
C ASN A 232 9.49 -31.35 4.75
N LYS A 233 9.48 -30.05 5.10
CA LYS A 233 8.88 -29.58 6.35
C LYS A 233 7.40 -29.24 6.12
N ALA A 234 6.53 -29.88 6.90
CA ALA A 234 5.13 -29.50 6.99
C ALA A 234 5.04 -28.04 7.47
N LEU A 235 4.34 -27.21 6.71
CA LEU A 235 4.10 -25.81 7.08
C LEU A 235 2.92 -25.76 8.05
N THR A 236 3.16 -25.33 9.28
CA THR A 236 2.10 -25.13 10.27
C THR A 236 1.47 -23.75 10.05
N LYS A 237 0.20 -23.72 9.63
CA LYS A 237 -0.57 -22.48 9.45
C LYS A 237 -0.90 -21.85 10.81
N ASN A 238 -0.89 -20.52 10.86
CA ASN A 238 -1.52 -19.79 11.96
C ASN A 238 -3.06 -19.83 11.82
N SER A 239 -3.71 -20.68 12.63
CA SER A 239 -5.17 -20.86 12.63
C SER A 239 -5.93 -19.84 13.51
N LEU A 240 -5.23 -18.88 14.13
CA LEU A 240 -5.81 -17.95 15.12
C LEU A 240 -6.95 -17.10 14.56
N LEU A 241 -6.92 -16.75 13.27
CA LEU A 241 -8.02 -16.00 12.66
C LEU A 241 -9.26 -16.88 12.46
N THR A 242 -9.09 -18.07 11.90
CA THR A 242 -10.17 -19.06 11.75
C THR A 242 -10.82 -19.37 13.10
N PHE A 243 -10.00 -19.52 14.12
CA PHE A 243 -10.43 -19.69 15.50
C PHE A 243 -11.28 -18.52 16.01
N ALA A 244 -10.76 -17.29 15.91
CA ALA A 244 -11.45 -16.11 16.40
C ALA A 244 -12.80 -15.89 15.71
N ILE A 245 -12.86 -16.23 14.41
CA ILE A 245 -14.10 -16.21 13.65
C ILE A 245 -15.07 -17.25 14.20
N ALA A 246 -14.65 -18.51 14.33
CA ALA A 246 -15.50 -19.58 14.85
C ALA A 246 -16.07 -19.28 16.24
N ALA A 247 -15.24 -18.77 17.16
CA ALA A 247 -15.64 -18.42 18.52
C ALA A 247 -16.70 -17.31 18.57
N ALA A 248 -16.68 -16.36 17.62
CA ALA A 248 -17.66 -15.28 17.56
C ALA A 248 -19.08 -15.73 17.17
N PHE A 249 -19.22 -16.86 16.47
CA PHE A 249 -20.55 -17.40 16.13
C PHE A 249 -21.21 -18.12 17.32
N PRO A 250 -22.54 -18.08 17.45
CA PRO A 250 -23.29 -18.97 18.34
C PRO A 250 -23.02 -20.47 18.04
N PRO A 251 -23.02 -21.37 19.04
CA PRO A 251 -22.66 -22.79 18.85
C PRO A 251 -23.42 -23.50 17.73
N HIS A 252 -24.72 -23.22 17.57
CA HIS A 252 -25.56 -23.84 16.54
C HIS A 252 -25.18 -23.43 15.10
N LEU A 253 -24.45 -22.32 14.92
CA LEU A 253 -23.97 -21.81 13.62
C LEU A 253 -22.52 -22.23 13.30
N ARG A 254 -21.90 -23.03 14.17
CA ARG A 254 -20.53 -23.56 14.02
C ARG A 254 -20.46 -24.95 13.36
N LYS A 255 -21.60 -25.50 12.91
CA LYS A 255 -21.66 -26.85 12.32
C LYS A 255 -20.67 -26.99 11.15
N GLY A 256 -19.92 -28.10 11.14
CA GLY A 256 -18.96 -28.43 10.08
C GLY A 256 -17.55 -27.84 10.27
N LEU A 257 -17.28 -27.15 11.38
CA LEU A 257 -15.92 -26.77 11.76
C LEU A 257 -15.20 -27.90 12.50
N PRO A 258 -13.88 -28.08 12.30
CA PRO A 258 -13.10 -29.00 13.10
C PRO A 258 -13.17 -28.60 14.58
N GLN A 259 -13.47 -29.55 15.46
CA GLN A 259 -13.30 -29.33 16.90
C GLN A 259 -11.81 -29.06 17.17
N THR A 260 -11.52 -27.89 17.72
CA THR A 260 -10.15 -27.51 18.08
C THR A 260 -9.95 -27.87 19.54
N ASP A 261 -8.88 -28.59 19.85
CA ASP A 261 -8.54 -28.92 21.25
C ASP A 261 -8.45 -27.62 22.07
N THR A 262 -9.13 -27.66 23.20
CA THR A 262 -9.45 -26.55 24.10
C THR A 262 -8.19 -25.91 24.66
N SER A 263 -7.67 -24.89 23.98
CA SER A 263 -6.68 -23.98 24.59
C SER A 263 -7.40 -23.00 25.52
N LEU A 264 -6.79 -22.60 26.64
CA LEU A 264 -7.31 -21.60 27.60
C LEU A 264 -7.77 -20.27 26.95
N GLN A 265 -7.31 -19.94 25.74
CA GLN A 265 -7.78 -18.77 24.98
C GLN A 265 -9.22 -18.92 24.45
N PHE A 266 -9.77 -20.15 24.41
CA PHE A 266 -11.16 -20.47 24.06
C PHE A 266 -12.12 -19.93 25.12
N GLU A 267 -11.86 -20.24 26.39
CA GLU A 267 -12.74 -19.88 27.50
C GLU A 267 -12.79 -18.37 27.73
N ASP A 268 -11.64 -17.70 27.66
CA ASP A 268 -11.55 -16.24 27.81
C ASP A 268 -12.24 -15.46 26.67
N ALA A 269 -12.20 -15.99 25.44
CA ALA A 269 -12.84 -15.36 24.29
C ALA A 269 -14.34 -15.67 24.21
N GLU A 270 -14.77 -16.87 24.61
CA GLU A 270 -16.20 -17.23 24.65
C GLU A 270 -16.95 -16.47 25.76
N THR A 271 -16.29 -16.16 26.87
CA THR A 271 -16.90 -15.42 27.98
C THR A 271 -16.88 -13.90 27.78
N LYS A 272 -15.95 -13.36 26.98
CA LYS A 272 -15.80 -11.91 26.76
C LYS A 272 -16.21 -11.53 25.34
N SER A 273 -17.42 -10.98 25.21
CA SER A 273 -18.00 -10.46 23.95
C SER A 273 -17.15 -9.41 23.21
N ASN A 274 -16.09 -8.87 23.83
CA ASN A 274 -15.20 -7.84 23.29
C ASN A 274 -13.71 -8.23 23.30
N PHE A 275 -13.39 -9.52 23.28
CA PHE A 275 -12.00 -9.98 23.28
C PHE A 275 -11.20 -9.44 22.08
N ILE A 276 -10.02 -8.87 22.37
CA ILE A 276 -9.11 -8.32 21.35
C ILE A 276 -7.95 -9.29 21.14
N TRP A 277 -7.93 -9.87 19.95
CA TRP A 277 -6.87 -10.74 19.49
C TRP A 277 -5.66 -9.92 18.99
N ARG A 278 -4.48 -10.53 19.03
CA ARG A 278 -3.22 -9.90 18.62
C ARG A 278 -2.45 -10.82 17.69
N CYS A 279 -1.94 -10.26 16.59
CA CYS A 279 -0.97 -10.97 15.76
C CYS A 279 0.37 -11.06 16.51
N LYS A 280 0.99 -12.25 16.51
CA LYS A 280 2.32 -12.44 17.13
C LYS A 280 3.47 -11.94 16.25
N SER A 281 3.21 -11.64 14.97
CA SER A 281 4.25 -11.38 13.97
C SER A 281 4.23 -9.96 13.39
N CYS A 282 3.14 -9.20 13.56
CA CYS A 282 3.05 -7.78 13.18
C CYS A 282 2.19 -6.99 14.18
N ALA A 283 2.26 -5.66 14.10
CA ALA A 283 1.55 -4.73 15.00
C ALA A 283 0.06 -4.61 14.62
N THR A 284 -0.62 -5.76 14.55
CA THR A 284 -2.05 -5.88 14.23
C THR A 284 -2.82 -6.41 15.43
N LYS A 285 -3.86 -5.68 15.80
CA LYS A 285 -4.92 -6.14 16.72
C LYS A 285 -6.18 -6.36 15.93
N TYR A 286 -7.04 -7.26 16.40
CA TYR A 286 -8.34 -7.45 15.77
C TYR A 286 -9.39 -7.96 16.75
N ARG A 287 -10.65 -7.71 16.41
CA ARG A 287 -11.83 -8.18 17.12
C ARG A 287 -12.77 -8.80 16.09
N VAL A 288 -13.43 -9.89 16.46
CA VAL A 288 -14.48 -10.50 15.64
C VAL A 288 -15.78 -10.48 16.44
N ARG A 289 -16.86 -10.05 15.79
CA ARG A 289 -18.21 -10.00 16.36
C ARG A 289 -19.20 -10.61 15.36
N TYR A 290 -20.19 -11.33 15.88
CA TYR A 290 -21.33 -11.78 15.11
C TYR A 290 -22.57 -11.00 15.55
N GLU A 291 -23.26 -10.40 14.58
CA GLU A 291 -24.50 -9.67 14.77
C GLU A 291 -25.65 -10.49 14.18
N GLY A 292 -26.52 -11.07 15.02
CA GLY A 292 -27.58 -11.98 14.58
C GLY A 292 -28.77 -11.36 13.84
N ARG A 293 -28.74 -10.05 13.54
CA ARG A 293 -29.85 -9.35 12.86
C ARG A 293 -29.83 -9.66 11.35
N ASN A 294 -31.00 -9.67 10.70
CA ASN A 294 -31.14 -9.78 9.24
C ASN A 294 -30.37 -10.94 8.58
N GLY A 295 -30.45 -12.15 9.14
CA GLY A 295 -29.76 -13.34 8.60
C GLY A 295 -28.29 -13.47 9.03
N GLY A 296 -27.78 -12.54 9.84
CA GLY A 296 -26.45 -12.59 10.42
C GLY A 296 -25.40 -11.78 9.64
N GLU A 297 -24.61 -10.99 10.36
CA GLU A 297 -23.43 -10.29 9.86
C GLU A 297 -22.22 -10.60 10.76
N VAL A 298 -21.07 -10.90 10.16
CA VAL A 298 -19.80 -10.93 10.88
C VAL A 298 -19.07 -9.63 10.65
N VAL A 299 -18.66 -8.99 11.74
CA VAL A 299 -17.85 -7.78 11.73
C VAL A 299 -16.46 -8.12 12.28
N VAL A 300 -15.45 -8.07 11.41
CA VAL A 300 -14.04 -8.18 11.81
C VAL A 300 -13.43 -6.78 11.78
N THR A 301 -13.15 -6.22 12.95
CA THR A 301 -12.44 -4.95 13.08
C THR A 301 -10.96 -5.23 13.29
N ALA A 302 -10.10 -4.72 12.42
CA ALA A 302 -8.65 -4.82 12.50
C ALA A 302 -8.02 -3.44 12.68
N TRP A 303 -7.01 -3.36 13.54
CA TRP A 303 -6.21 -2.15 13.76
C TRP A 303 -4.75 -2.46 13.44
N HIS A 304 -4.16 -1.71 12.52
CA HIS A 304 -2.76 -1.80 12.13
C HIS A 304 -2.02 -0.56 12.62
N CYS A 305 -1.01 -0.77 13.45
CA CYS A 305 -0.16 0.30 13.96
C CYS A 305 1.09 0.45 13.09
N PHE A 306 1.34 1.66 12.60
CA PHE A 306 2.57 2.04 11.91
C PHE A 306 3.56 2.74 12.86
N GLY A 307 3.27 2.84 14.15
CA GLY A 307 4.16 3.45 15.13
C GLY A 307 4.13 4.98 15.12
N LYS A 308 5.00 5.57 15.95
CA LYS A 308 5.02 7.01 16.24
C LYS A 308 6.01 7.80 15.40
N GLU A 309 7.05 7.13 14.95
CA GLU A 309 8.22 7.73 14.30
C GLU A 309 8.42 7.06 12.94
N LEU A 310 8.89 7.82 11.96
CA LEU A 310 8.98 7.34 10.60
C LEU A 310 9.88 6.10 10.45
N TRP A 311 10.99 6.04 11.19
CA TRP A 311 11.89 4.88 11.18
C TRP A 311 11.21 3.62 11.77
N LYS A 312 10.36 3.77 12.80
CA LYS A 312 9.53 2.68 13.32
C LYS A 312 8.46 2.25 12.32
N ALA A 313 7.85 3.21 11.63
CA ALA A 313 6.89 2.93 10.56
C ALA A 313 7.52 2.10 9.45
N GLN A 314 8.76 2.44 9.04
CA GLN A 314 9.49 1.69 8.04
C GLN A 314 9.78 0.25 8.52
N GLN A 315 10.13 0.08 9.80
CA GLN A 315 10.33 -1.24 10.40
C GLN A 315 9.03 -2.06 10.38
N PHE A 316 7.92 -1.50 10.88
CA PHE A 316 6.62 -2.17 10.96
C PHE A 316 6.03 -2.47 9.58
N TRP A 317 6.29 -1.61 8.59
CA TRP A 317 5.91 -1.84 7.20
C TRP A 317 6.40 -3.19 6.69
N THR A 318 7.65 -3.55 6.97
CA THR A 318 8.22 -4.85 6.56
C THR A 318 7.55 -6.06 7.22
N TYR A 319 6.85 -5.85 8.35
CA TYR A 319 6.12 -6.88 9.07
C TYR A 319 4.68 -6.99 8.57
N LEU A 320 4.09 -5.88 8.12
CA LEU A 320 2.70 -5.82 7.64
C LEU A 320 2.59 -6.25 6.17
N VAL A 321 3.56 -5.93 5.33
CA VAL A 321 3.55 -6.28 3.90
C VAL A 321 3.79 -7.78 3.71
N ARG A 322 2.90 -8.42 2.95
CA ARG A 322 3.07 -9.81 2.54
C ARG A 322 4.21 -9.91 1.54
N ARG A 323 5.19 -10.77 1.82
CA ARG A 323 6.34 -11.02 0.94
C ARG A 323 6.40 -12.47 0.53
N GLU A 324 6.06 -12.72 -0.73
CA GLU A 324 6.09 -14.04 -1.33
C GLU A 324 6.68 -13.96 -2.73
N GLY A 325 7.32 -15.03 -3.16
CA GLY A 325 7.94 -15.10 -4.47
C GLY A 325 8.67 -16.41 -4.67
N PRO A 326 8.67 -16.97 -5.90
CA PRO A 326 9.30 -18.26 -6.17
C PRO A 326 10.80 -18.24 -5.88
N THR A 327 11.46 -17.09 -6.06
CA THR A 327 12.90 -16.89 -5.83
C THR A 327 13.24 -16.36 -4.44
N LEU A 328 12.25 -16.06 -3.59
CA LEU A 328 12.48 -15.59 -2.22
C LEU A 328 12.74 -16.78 -1.30
N GLY A 329 13.91 -16.78 -0.64
CA GLY A 329 14.25 -17.76 0.40
C GLY A 329 13.33 -17.64 1.63
N PRO A 330 13.11 -18.72 2.40
CA PRO A 330 12.19 -18.74 3.54
C PRO A 330 12.39 -17.62 4.55
N SER A 331 13.64 -17.23 4.82
CA SER A 331 14.00 -16.14 5.75
C SER A 331 13.61 -14.74 5.28
N LYS A 332 13.37 -14.57 3.98
CA LYS A 332 12.97 -13.30 3.35
C LYS A 332 11.46 -13.21 3.10
N ARG A 333 10.74 -14.33 3.23
CA ARG A 333 9.29 -14.39 3.10
C ARG A 333 8.61 -13.81 4.33
N ASN A 334 7.42 -13.26 4.14
CA ASN A 334 6.59 -12.74 5.22
C ASN A 334 5.12 -13.06 4.90
N SER A 335 4.61 -14.14 5.48
CA SER A 335 3.23 -14.59 5.28
C SER A 335 2.75 -15.46 6.46
N GLU A 336 1.52 -15.96 6.40
CA GLU A 336 0.92 -16.85 7.41
C GLU A 336 1.70 -18.16 7.58
N TYR A 337 2.53 -18.52 6.60
CA TYR A 337 3.37 -19.71 6.60
C TYR A 337 4.83 -19.42 6.99
N TYR A 338 5.29 -18.19 6.71
CA TYR A 338 6.67 -17.77 6.92
C TYR A 338 6.65 -16.47 7.71
N SER A 339 6.56 -16.58 9.04
CA SER A 339 6.65 -15.43 9.93
C SER A 339 7.41 -15.77 11.20
N VAL A 340 8.04 -14.76 11.79
CA VAL A 340 8.76 -14.87 13.07
C VAL A 340 7.92 -14.16 14.11
N SER A 341 7.71 -14.80 15.27
CA SER A 341 7.09 -14.15 16.42
C SER A 341 7.97 -13.00 16.92
N ARG A 342 7.37 -11.86 17.22
CA ARG A 342 8.09 -10.63 17.60
C ARG A 342 7.51 -10.04 18.87
N SER A 343 8.38 -9.48 19.71
CA SER A 343 7.95 -8.57 20.76
C SER A 343 7.64 -7.22 20.11
N LEU A 344 6.36 -6.84 20.11
CA LEU A 344 5.87 -5.62 19.49
C LEU A 344 5.25 -4.75 20.58
N PRO A 345 5.47 -3.42 20.54
CA PRO A 345 4.90 -2.53 21.52
C PRO A 345 3.38 -2.58 21.43
N ASP A 346 2.74 -2.62 22.60
CA ASP A 346 1.29 -2.50 22.66
C ASP A 346 0.89 -1.07 22.26
N PHE A 347 -0.27 -0.92 21.62
CA PHE A 347 -0.76 0.38 21.15
C PHE A 347 -2.25 0.54 21.47
N LYS A 348 -2.68 1.77 21.76
CA LYS A 348 -4.10 2.05 21.98
C LYS A 348 -4.87 1.94 20.67
N ILE A 349 -6.03 1.31 20.73
CA ILE A 349 -6.99 1.34 19.62
C ILE A 349 -7.87 2.59 19.78
N PRO A 350 -8.37 3.18 18.68
CA PRO A 350 -9.48 4.10 18.75
C PRO A 350 -10.63 3.45 19.51
N GLU A 351 -11.09 4.05 20.59
CA GLU A 351 -12.39 3.68 21.15
C GLU A 351 -13.44 4.04 20.11
N SER A 352 -14.24 3.04 19.70
CA SER A 352 -15.34 3.25 18.77
C SER A 352 -16.31 4.28 19.34
N MET A 353 -16.67 5.28 18.53
CA MET A 353 -17.92 6.04 18.71
C MET A 353 -19.12 5.08 18.78
#